data_AF-A0A351Q6D8-F1
#
_entry.id   AF-A0A351Q6D8-F1
#
_cell.length_a   1.000
_cell.length_b   1.000
_cell.length_c   1.000
_cell.angle_alpha   90.00
_cell.angle_beta   90.00
_cell.angle_gamma   90.00
#
_symmetry.space_group_name_H-M   'P 1'
#
loop_
_entity.id
_entity.type
_entity.pdbx_description
1 polymer ?
#
loop_
_entity_poly.entity_id
_entity_poly.type
_entity_poly.pdbx_seq_one_letter_code
_entity_poly.pdbx_strand_id
1 'polypeptide(L)'
;GNQFIADLMPKQPIYVNLLSQTARDVIGKPNDEGRAALAMLEKEGFLWRGQIDIFDGAPSVDTFIDHIETIRSSAVGKFAAQGSPTDDTQYLVCGGDIGSFAACISTLEISDAGDVMLPQETVSGLGLSVRDSVRYVAL
;
A
#
# COMPACT_ATOMS: atom_id res chain seq x y z
N GLY A 1 6.88 -9.82 -26.55
CA GLY A 1 6.33 -9.42 -27.86
C GLY A 1 5.34 -8.33 -27.60
N ASN A 2 5.76 -7.06 -27.67
CA ASN A 2 4.98 -5.92 -27.14
C ASN A 2 4.31 -5.11 -28.27
N GLN A 3 4.52 -5.54 -29.53
CA GLN A 3 4.00 -4.89 -30.74
C GLN A 3 2.46 -4.88 -30.76
N PHE A 4 1.83 -5.97 -30.30
CA PHE A 4 0.37 -6.12 -30.31
C PHE A 4 -0.36 -5.01 -29.53
N ILE A 5 0.15 -4.63 -28.36
CA ILE A 5 -0.46 -3.58 -27.54
C ILE A 5 -0.31 -2.21 -28.22
N ALA A 6 0.86 -1.95 -28.82
CA ALA A 6 1.10 -0.72 -29.57
C ALA A 6 0.19 -0.61 -30.81
N ASP A 7 -0.11 -1.74 -31.46
CA ASP A 7 -1.00 -1.79 -32.62
C ASP A 7 -2.48 -1.55 -32.24
N LEU A 8 -2.89 -1.88 -31.00
CA LEU A 8 -4.24 -1.60 -30.47
C LEU A 8 -4.43 -0.14 -30.04
N MET A 9 -3.36 0.61 -29.78
CA MET A 9 -3.49 1.96 -29.27
C MET A 9 -4.19 2.89 -30.28
N PRO A 10 -5.20 3.67 -29.86
CA PRO A 10 -5.85 4.62 -30.75
C PRO A 10 -4.82 5.64 -31.25
N LYS A 11 -4.70 5.77 -32.57
CA LYS A 11 -3.81 6.79 -33.20
C LYS A 11 -4.42 8.20 -33.16
N GLN A 12 -5.68 8.31 -32.76
CA GLN A 12 -6.48 9.54 -32.73
C GLN A 12 -7.36 9.54 -31.47
N PRO A 13 -7.77 10.71 -30.96
CA PRO A 13 -8.69 10.80 -29.83
C PRO A 13 -10.01 10.06 -30.09
N ILE A 14 -10.53 9.40 -29.06
CA ILE A 14 -11.86 8.80 -29.07
C ILE A 14 -12.83 9.76 -28.40
N TYR A 15 -13.89 10.14 -29.12
CA TYR A 15 -14.94 10.99 -28.59
C TYR A 15 -15.88 10.21 -27.67
N VAL A 16 -15.76 10.41 -26.36
CA VAL A 16 -16.52 9.68 -25.33
C VAL A 16 -18.03 9.80 -25.53
N ASN A 17 -18.52 10.96 -25.99
CA ASN A 17 -19.95 11.16 -26.25
C ASN A 17 -20.51 10.29 -27.39
N LEU A 18 -19.66 9.77 -28.28
CA LEU A 18 -20.04 8.86 -29.35
C LEU A 18 -20.05 7.38 -28.92
N LEU A 19 -19.56 7.05 -27.73
CA LEU A 19 -19.62 5.70 -27.18
C LEU A 19 -21.04 5.34 -26.72
N SER A 20 -21.33 4.04 -26.64
CA SER A 20 -22.57 3.55 -26.05
C SER A 20 -22.70 4.01 -24.59
N GLN A 21 -23.93 4.15 -24.10
CA GLN A 21 -24.15 4.51 -22.70
C GLN A 21 -23.44 3.54 -21.75
N THR A 22 -23.55 2.23 -22.02
CA THR A 22 -22.90 1.19 -21.21
C THR A 22 -21.38 1.32 -21.16
N ALA A 23 -20.73 1.71 -22.25
CA ALA A 23 -19.28 1.96 -22.26
C ALA A 23 -18.93 3.23 -21.47
N ARG A 24 -19.70 4.31 -21.63
CA ARG A 24 -19.50 5.55 -20.86
C ARG A 24 -19.65 5.32 -19.36
N ASP A 25 -20.60 4.46 -18.98
CA ASP A 25 -20.92 4.19 -17.57
C ASP A 25 -19.81 3.46 -16.82
N VAL A 26 -18.90 2.76 -17.51
CA VAL A 26 -17.82 1.99 -16.88
C VAL A 26 -16.45 2.69 -16.90
N ILE A 27 -16.29 3.76 -17.69
CA ILE A 27 -15.04 4.53 -17.73
C ILE A 27 -14.69 5.05 -16.33
N GLY A 28 -13.47 4.76 -15.88
CA GLY A 28 -12.97 5.17 -14.58
C GLY A 28 -13.52 4.36 -13.40
N LYS A 29 -14.18 3.22 -13.66
CA LYS A 29 -14.68 2.34 -12.60
C LYS A 29 -13.91 1.02 -12.59
N PRO A 30 -13.45 0.54 -11.43
CA PRO A 30 -12.87 -0.79 -11.34
C PRO A 30 -13.96 -1.84 -11.54
N ASN A 31 -13.55 -3.04 -11.91
CA ASN A 31 -14.42 -4.20 -11.83
C ASN A 31 -14.78 -4.54 -10.36
N ASP A 32 -15.66 -5.52 -10.20
CA ASP A 32 -16.18 -5.90 -8.88
C ASP A 32 -15.11 -6.31 -7.87
N GLU A 33 -14.09 -7.02 -8.34
CA GLU A 33 -12.96 -7.49 -7.54
C GLU A 33 -12.00 -6.33 -7.19
N GLY A 34 -11.86 -5.34 -8.08
CA GLY A 34 -10.97 -4.20 -7.93
C GLY A 34 -11.48 -3.09 -7.03
N ARG A 35 -12.78 -3.08 -6.68
CA ARG A 35 -13.37 -2.04 -5.81
C ARG A 35 -12.68 -1.92 -4.45
N ALA A 36 -12.39 -3.05 -3.82
CA ALA A 36 -11.75 -3.06 -2.50
C ALA A 36 -10.30 -2.54 -2.58
N ALA A 37 -9.57 -2.91 -3.63
CA ALA A 37 -8.21 -2.43 -3.87
C ALA A 37 -8.17 -0.93 -4.14
N LEU A 38 -9.09 -0.41 -4.97
CA LEU A 38 -9.19 1.03 -5.23
C LEU A 38 -9.48 1.80 -3.93
N ALA A 39 -10.44 1.34 -3.13
CA ALA A 39 -10.77 1.96 -1.85
C ALA A 39 -9.59 1.95 -0.86
N MET A 40 -8.75 0.90 -0.89
CA MET A 40 -7.51 0.86 -0.10
C MET A 40 -6.50 1.91 -0.57
N LEU A 41 -6.29 2.03 -1.88
CA LEU A 41 -5.39 3.03 -2.45
C LEU A 41 -5.88 4.46 -2.18
N GLU A 42 -7.18 4.71 -2.27
CA GLU A 42 -7.78 6.03 -1.97
C GLU A 42 -7.55 6.43 -0.50
N LYS A 43 -7.61 5.47 0.44
CA LYS A 43 -7.25 5.72 1.85
C LYS A 43 -5.77 6.06 2.02
N GLU A 44 -4.92 5.47 1.19
CA GLU A 44 -3.49 5.81 1.10
C GLU A 44 -3.23 7.09 0.30
N GLY A 45 -4.26 7.85 -0.08
CA GLY A 45 -4.11 9.15 -0.75
C GLY A 45 -3.89 9.08 -2.26
N PHE A 46 -4.14 7.92 -2.89
CA PHE A 46 -4.19 7.80 -4.34
C PHE A 46 -5.43 8.46 -4.93
N LEU A 47 -5.26 9.07 -6.10
CA LEU A 47 -6.30 9.83 -6.79
C LEU A 47 -6.40 9.40 -8.25
N TRP A 48 -7.62 9.36 -8.78
CA TRP A 48 -7.84 9.20 -10.21
C TRP A 48 -7.73 10.55 -10.93
N ARG A 49 -6.77 10.67 -11.86
CA ARG A 49 -6.53 11.89 -12.66
C ARG A 49 -6.99 11.78 -14.11
N GLY A 50 -7.96 10.90 -14.38
CA GLY A 50 -8.54 10.71 -15.72
C GLY A 50 -7.79 9.72 -16.62
N GLN A 51 -6.78 9.03 -16.09
CA GLN A 51 -6.11 7.93 -16.79
C GLN A 51 -6.88 6.63 -16.63
N ILE A 52 -7.03 5.86 -17.70
CA ILE A 52 -7.76 4.58 -17.69
C ILE A 52 -6.96 3.50 -18.42
N ASP A 53 -7.23 2.25 -18.07
CA ASP A 53 -6.74 1.10 -18.81
C ASP A 53 -7.37 1.04 -20.21
N ILE A 54 -6.58 0.65 -21.20
CA ILE A 54 -6.98 0.68 -22.62
C ILE A 54 -7.88 -0.50 -23.02
N PHE A 55 -7.97 -1.54 -22.21
CA PHE A 55 -8.77 -2.73 -22.48
C PHE A 55 -10.13 -2.65 -21.80
N ASP A 56 -10.19 -2.29 -20.52
CA ASP A 56 -11.42 -2.32 -19.72
C ASP A 56 -11.91 -0.95 -19.20
N GLY A 57 -11.09 0.10 -19.34
CA GLY A 57 -11.45 1.45 -18.89
C GLY A 57 -11.38 1.64 -17.38
N ALA A 58 -10.82 0.71 -16.62
CA ALA A 58 -10.60 0.85 -15.19
C ALA A 58 -9.65 2.01 -14.88
N PRO A 59 -9.79 2.69 -13.72
CA PRO A 59 -8.99 3.87 -13.41
C PRO A 59 -7.55 3.46 -13.10
N SER A 60 -6.59 4.22 -13.64
CA SER A 60 -5.23 4.26 -13.12
C SER A 60 -5.13 5.40 -12.11
N VAL A 61 -4.64 5.12 -10.92
CA VAL A 61 -4.53 6.09 -9.82
C VAL A 61 -3.09 6.34 -9.44
N ASP A 62 -2.79 7.56 -9.03
CA ASP A 62 -1.44 8.00 -8.64
C ASP A 62 -1.48 8.94 -7.43
N THR A 63 -0.33 9.07 -6.77
CA THR A 63 -0.09 10.07 -5.74
C THR A 63 1.41 10.36 -5.58
N PHE A 64 1.73 11.40 -4.82
CA PHE A 64 3.11 11.66 -4.40
C PHE A 64 3.44 10.77 -3.20
N ILE A 65 4.69 10.29 -3.12
CA ILE A 65 5.13 9.43 -2.00
C ILE A 65 4.86 10.09 -0.65
N ASP A 66 5.09 11.40 -0.55
CA ASP A 66 4.87 12.19 0.67
C ASP A 66 3.38 12.38 1.02
N HIS A 67 2.46 11.91 0.19
CA HIS A 67 1.02 11.91 0.45
C HIS A 67 0.51 10.54 0.91
N ILE A 68 1.33 9.49 0.82
CA ILE A 68 0.94 8.13 1.21
C ILE A 68 0.80 8.06 2.73
N GLU A 69 -0.41 7.76 3.21
CA GLU A 69 -0.76 7.80 4.64
C GLU A 69 0.14 6.88 5.47
N THR A 70 0.29 5.62 5.05
CA THR A 70 1.18 4.64 5.70
C THR A 70 2.63 5.14 5.75
N ILE A 71 3.11 5.87 4.74
CA ILE A 71 4.48 6.42 4.73
C ILE A 71 4.59 7.57 5.73
N ARG A 72 3.68 8.55 5.64
CA ARG A 72 3.70 9.77 6.46
C ARG A 72 3.53 9.50 7.95
N SER A 73 2.66 8.55 8.27
CA SER A 73 2.28 8.24 9.65
C SER A 73 3.14 7.13 10.27
N SER A 74 4.03 6.51 9.49
CA SER A 74 4.98 5.54 10.02
C SER A 74 6.13 6.18 10.80
N ALA A 75 6.58 5.49 11.83
CA ALA A 75 7.76 5.82 12.60
C ALA A 75 8.83 4.73 12.49
N VAL A 76 10.08 5.08 12.82
CA VAL A 76 11.21 4.14 12.88
C VAL A 76 11.74 4.13 14.30
N GLY A 77 11.91 2.92 14.85
CA GLY A 77 12.51 2.70 16.16
C GLY A 77 13.56 1.59 16.11
N LYS A 78 14.23 1.39 17.23
CA LYS A 78 15.18 0.29 17.41
C LYS A 78 14.54 -0.82 18.22
N PHE A 79 14.64 -2.06 17.73
CA PHE A 79 14.20 -3.21 18.51
C PHE A 79 15.09 -3.35 19.75
N ALA A 80 14.50 -3.31 20.95
CA ALA A 80 15.25 -3.42 22.20
C ALA A 80 15.18 -4.81 22.82
N ALA A 81 13.98 -5.36 22.94
CA ALA A 81 13.75 -6.65 23.56
C ALA A 81 12.37 -7.20 23.22
N GLN A 82 12.18 -8.49 23.49
CA GLN A 82 10.86 -9.10 23.49
C GLN A 82 10.01 -8.47 24.59
N GLY A 83 8.74 -8.22 24.28
CA GLY A 83 7.76 -7.69 25.21
C GLY A 83 6.42 -8.40 25.10
N SER A 84 5.56 -8.15 26.07
CA SER A 84 4.14 -8.54 26.02
C SER A 84 3.32 -7.26 26.12
N PRO A 85 3.05 -6.60 24.97
CA PRO A 85 2.28 -5.36 24.95
C PRO A 85 0.95 -5.55 25.70
N THR A 86 0.60 -4.59 26.53
CA THR A 86 -0.65 -4.61 27.31
C THR A 86 -1.81 -3.96 26.56
N ASP A 87 -1.50 -3.22 25.49
CA ASP A 87 -2.46 -2.61 24.58
C ASP A 87 -2.71 -3.53 23.37
N ASP A 88 -3.96 -3.55 22.91
CA ASP A 88 -4.44 -4.32 21.76
C ASP A 88 -4.34 -3.53 20.43
N THR A 89 -3.83 -2.29 20.46
CA THR A 89 -3.60 -1.50 19.24
C THR A 89 -2.70 -2.26 18.26
N GLN A 90 -3.22 -2.45 17.05
CA GLN A 90 -2.51 -3.16 15.98
C GLN A 90 -1.69 -2.21 15.14
N TYR A 91 -0.51 -2.67 14.76
CA TYR A 91 0.42 -1.96 13.91
C TYR A 91 0.80 -2.84 12.72
N LEU A 92 0.97 -2.24 11.55
CA LEU A 92 1.78 -2.82 10.49
C LEU A 92 3.24 -2.60 10.88
N VAL A 93 4.01 -3.68 11.01
CA VAL A 93 5.41 -3.66 11.44
C VAL A 93 6.26 -4.31 10.38
N CYS A 94 7.38 -3.69 10.01
CA CYS A 94 8.35 -4.29 9.10
C CYS A 94 9.79 -4.09 9.58
N GLY A 95 10.66 -4.99 9.12
CA GLY A 95 12.08 -5.00 9.41
C GLY A 95 12.88 -5.72 8.33
N GLY A 96 14.18 -5.87 8.58
CA GLY A 96 15.12 -6.42 7.61
C GLY A 96 15.60 -5.39 6.59
N ASP A 97 16.44 -5.87 5.67
CA ASP A 97 16.98 -5.12 4.54
C ASP A 97 16.41 -5.64 3.21
N ILE A 98 16.96 -5.20 2.08
CA ILE A 98 16.48 -5.62 0.75
C ILE A 98 16.47 -7.15 0.57
N GLY A 99 17.39 -7.88 1.23
CA GLY A 99 17.49 -9.33 1.12
C GLY A 99 16.67 -10.11 2.16
N SER A 100 16.19 -9.43 3.20
CA SER A 100 15.55 -10.03 4.37
C SER A 100 14.23 -9.37 4.79
N PHE A 101 13.71 -8.46 3.96
CA PHE A 101 12.50 -7.69 4.25
C PHE A 101 11.33 -8.61 4.60
N ALA A 102 10.72 -8.34 5.75
CA ALA A 102 9.49 -8.96 6.19
C ALA A 102 8.57 -7.93 6.84
N ALA A 103 7.27 -8.16 6.77
CA ALA A 103 6.25 -7.34 7.41
C ALA A 103 5.12 -8.21 7.96
N CYS A 104 4.53 -7.79 9.06
CA CYS A 104 3.37 -8.44 9.66
C CYS A 104 2.52 -7.44 10.44
N ILE A 105 1.34 -7.88 10.85
CA ILE A 105 0.51 -7.15 11.80
C ILE A 105 0.87 -7.63 13.20
N SER A 106 1.14 -6.72 14.12
CA SER A 106 1.46 -7.05 15.51
C SER A 106 1.07 -5.92 16.47
N THR A 107 1.04 -6.22 17.76
CA THR A 107 1.05 -5.21 18.82
C THR A 107 2.50 -4.86 19.16
N LEU A 108 2.72 -3.67 19.70
CA LEU A 108 4.04 -3.23 20.13
C LEU A 108 3.93 -2.29 21.32
N GLU A 109 5.02 -2.19 22.07
CA GLU A 109 5.18 -1.19 23.12
C GLU A 109 6.38 -0.30 22.77
N ILE A 110 6.19 1.01 22.90
CA ILE A 110 7.21 2.02 22.64
C ILE A 110 7.63 2.59 23.99
N SER A 111 8.90 2.44 24.34
CA SER A 111 9.46 3.06 25.54
C SER A 111 9.61 4.58 25.38
N ASP A 112 9.79 5.30 26.49
CA ASP A 112 10.06 6.75 26.50
C ASP A 112 11.29 7.16 25.66
N ALA A 113 12.24 6.24 25.47
CA ALA A 113 13.44 6.45 24.66
C ALA A 113 13.22 6.21 23.15
N GLY A 114 12.02 5.78 22.73
CA GLY A 114 11.70 5.42 21.34
C GLY A 114 12.16 4.02 20.93
N ASP A 115 12.67 3.22 21.87
CA ASP A 115 12.96 1.80 21.65
C ASP A 115 11.65 1.00 21.60
N VAL A 116 11.59 0.01 20.69
CA VAL A 116 10.41 -0.80 20.38
C VAL A 116 10.54 -2.19 20.99
N MET A 117 9.50 -2.63 21.68
CA MET A 117 9.36 -3.98 22.22
C MET A 117 8.24 -4.71 21.48
N LEU A 118 8.52 -5.95 21.08
CA LEU A 118 7.64 -6.75 20.21
C LEU A 118 7.39 -8.13 20.80
N PRO A 119 6.22 -8.75 20.55
CA PRO A 119 5.98 -10.15 20.86
C PRO A 119 7.03 -11.08 20.24
N GLN A 120 7.33 -12.19 20.93
CA GLN A 120 8.33 -13.16 20.45
C GLN A 120 8.02 -13.68 19.04
N GLU A 121 6.76 -13.96 18.73
CA GLU A 121 6.34 -14.43 17.41
C GLU A 121 6.67 -13.43 16.30
N THR A 122 6.50 -12.13 16.58
CA THR A 122 6.85 -11.05 15.64
C THR A 122 8.35 -10.95 15.45
N VAL A 123 9.14 -11.03 16.52
CA VAL A 123 10.60 -11.01 16.44
C VAL A 123 11.12 -12.17 15.60
N SER A 124 10.57 -13.38 15.81
CA SER A 124 10.93 -14.57 15.02
C SER A 124 10.48 -14.46 13.57
N GLY A 125 9.25 -13.98 13.31
CA GLY A 125 8.71 -13.83 11.96
C GLY A 125 9.43 -12.76 11.13
N LEU A 126 9.93 -11.71 11.78
CA LEU A 126 10.70 -10.64 11.14
C LEU A 126 12.22 -10.88 11.17
N GLY A 127 12.69 -11.94 11.85
CA GLY A 127 14.13 -12.26 11.95
C GLY A 127 14.96 -11.20 12.67
N LEU A 128 14.38 -10.48 13.64
CA LEU A 128 15.02 -9.31 14.25
C LEU A 128 16.08 -9.69 15.31
N SER A 129 17.17 -8.94 15.30
CA SER A 129 18.20 -8.88 16.34
C SER A 129 18.13 -7.56 17.11
N VAL A 130 18.62 -7.57 18.35
CA VAL A 130 18.65 -6.37 19.21
C VAL A 130 19.38 -5.23 18.48
N ARG A 131 18.77 -4.04 18.50
CA ARG A 131 19.17 -2.80 17.80
C ARG A 131 18.92 -2.78 16.28
N ASP A 132 18.25 -3.78 15.73
CA ASP A 132 17.75 -3.70 14.37
C ASP A 132 16.73 -2.57 14.22
N SER A 133 16.69 -2.00 13.02
CA SER A 133 15.74 -0.95 12.68
C SER A 133 14.38 -1.58 12.37
N VAL A 134 13.34 -1.06 12.99
CA VAL A 134 11.96 -1.48 12.74
C VAL A 134 11.15 -0.25 12.32
N ARG A 135 10.33 -0.39 11.29
CA ARG A 135 9.34 0.63 10.91
C ARG A 135 7.96 0.12 11.28
N TYR A 136 7.12 1.00 11.82
CA TYR A 136 5.77 0.66 12.23
C TYR A 136 4.80 1.81 11.98
N VAL A 137 3.52 1.48 11.80
CA VAL A 137 2.40 2.42 11.70
C VAL A 137 1.15 1.77 12.28
N ALA A 138 0.31 2.54 12.97
CA ALA A 138 -0.96 2.03 13.50
C ALA A 138 -1.95 1.76 12.35
N LEU A 139 -2.77 0.71 12.51
CA LEU A 139 -3.84 0.35 11.56
C LEU A 139 -5.18 1.07 11.85
#